data_AF-A0AB39KFN2-F1
#
_entry.id   AF-A0AB39KFN2-F1
#
_cell.length_a   1.000
_cell.length_b   1.000
_cell.length_c   1.000
_cell.angle_alpha   90.00
_cell.angle_beta   90.00
_cell.angle_gamma   90.00
#
_symmetry.space_group_name_H-M   'P 1'
#
loop_
_entity.id
_entity.type
_entity.pdbx_description
1 polymer ?
#
loop_
_entity_poly.entity_id
_entity_poly.type
_entity_poly.pdbx_seq_one_letter_code
_entity_poly.pdbx_strand_id
1 'polypeptide(L)'
;MLISRRRLIHAISYEVILLVIIAIALSFIFSMPLEVTGILGVIMAIISVIWNMIFNHYFEKVEHKYQWKRTIPVRILHAVGFEGGLMLATIPIIAYMMKMSFIDALILDFGLTMCILVYTFIFQWCYDMVEERFFPDVKFAS
;
A
#
# COMPACT_ATOMS: atom_id res chain seq x y z
N MET A 1 -21.22 -3.06 9.82
CA MET A 1 -20.28 -2.06 9.29
C MET A 1 -20.70 -1.74 7.85
N LEU A 2 -21.65 -0.82 7.65
CA LEU A 2 -22.14 -0.50 6.30
C LEU A 2 -21.12 0.39 5.60
N ILE A 3 -20.30 -0.19 4.74
CA ILE A 3 -19.37 0.55 3.88
C ILE A 3 -20.24 1.47 3.00
N SER A 4 -20.06 2.79 3.11
CA SER A 4 -20.79 3.73 2.26
C SER A 4 -20.37 3.55 0.80
N ARG A 5 -21.30 3.71 -0.15
CA ARG A 5 -20.99 3.59 -1.59
C ARG A 5 -19.81 4.48 -2.00
N ARG A 6 -19.65 5.65 -1.39
CA ARG A 6 -18.52 6.57 -1.60
C ARG A 6 -17.17 5.94 -1.23
N ARG A 7 -17.05 5.33 -0.04
CA ARG A 7 -15.81 4.66 0.38
C ARG A 7 -15.46 3.47 -0.50
N LEU A 8 -16.47 2.74 -0.98
CA LEU A 8 -16.25 1.62 -1.90
C LEU A 8 -15.72 2.11 -3.26
N ILE A 9 -16.35 3.14 -3.84
CA ILE A 9 -15.89 3.74 -5.12
C ILE A 9 -14.48 4.30 -4.98
N HIS A 10 -14.19 5.00 -3.88
CA HIS A 10 -12.86 5.51 -3.57
C HIS A 10 -11.82 4.38 -3.50
N ALA A 11 -12.08 3.36 -2.68
CA ALA A 11 -11.14 2.24 -2.51
C ALA A 11 -10.90 1.46 -3.81
N ILE A 12 -11.97 1.17 -4.58
CA ILE A 12 -11.83 0.44 -5.84
C ILE A 12 -11.10 1.29 -6.90
N SER A 13 -11.45 2.57 -7.03
CA SER A 13 -10.78 3.44 -8.01
C SER A 13 -9.30 3.64 -7.69
N TYR A 14 -8.97 3.83 -6.40
CA TYR A 14 -7.60 3.88 -5.91
C TYR A 14 -6.81 2.63 -6.34
N GLU A 15 -7.34 1.44 -6.03
CA GLU A 15 -6.66 0.18 -6.24
C GLU A 15 -6.49 -0.14 -7.73
N VAL A 16 -7.54 0.08 -8.54
CA VAL A 16 -7.51 -0.20 -9.98
C VAL A 16 -6.50 0.69 -10.70
N ILE A 17 -6.52 2.00 -10.40
CA ILE A 17 -5.57 2.93 -11.03
C ILE A 17 -4.14 2.60 -10.60
N LEU A 18 -3.93 2.27 -9.32
CA LEU A 18 -2.63 1.88 -8.80
C LEU A 18 -2.08 0.64 -9.50
N LEU A 19 -2.89 -0.42 -9.61
CA LEU A 19 -2.50 -1.67 -10.28
C LEU A 19 -2.14 -1.44 -11.75
N VAL A 20 -2.91 -0.61 -12.46
CA VAL A 20 -2.61 -0.27 -13.86
C VAL A 20 -1.30 0.49 -13.98
N ILE A 21 -1.06 1.48 -13.12
CA ILE A 21 0.18 2.26 -13.12
C ILE A 21 1.38 1.36 -12.83
N ILE A 22 1.30 0.52 -11.79
CA ILE A 22 2.40 -0.38 -11.41
C ILE A 22 2.69 -1.39 -12.53
N ALA A 23 1.65 -2.02 -13.10
CA ALA A 23 1.82 -2.98 -14.19
C ALA A 23 2.52 -2.34 -15.40
N ILE A 24 2.08 -1.15 -15.83
CA ILE A 24 2.69 -0.43 -16.96
C ILE A 24 4.12 -0.02 -16.62
N ALA A 25 4.35 0.56 -15.44
CA ALA A 25 5.68 1.01 -15.02
C ALA A 25 6.68 -0.15 -14.98
N LEU A 26 6.32 -1.26 -14.36
CA LEU A 26 7.17 -2.44 -14.28
C LEU A 26 7.42 -3.07 -15.66
N SER A 27 6.36 -3.19 -16.48
CA SER A 27 6.48 -3.74 -17.84
C SER A 27 7.42 -2.90 -18.69
N PHE A 28 7.32 -1.57 -18.59
CA PHE A 28 8.15 -0.64 -19.34
C PHE A 28 9.61 -0.62 -18.85
N ILE A 29 9.83 -0.54 -17.53
CA ILE A 29 11.19 -0.46 -16.95
C ILE A 29 11.96 -1.77 -17.16
N PHE A 30 11.30 -2.92 -16.94
CA PHE A 30 11.96 -4.23 -16.97
C PHE A 30 11.73 -4.99 -18.28
N SER A 31 11.09 -4.37 -19.28
CA SER A 31 10.77 -4.98 -20.59
C SER A 31 10.06 -6.34 -20.46
N MET A 32 9.20 -6.48 -19.45
CA MET A 32 8.51 -7.73 -19.14
C MET A 32 7.06 -7.71 -19.65
N PRO A 33 6.46 -8.88 -19.94
CA PRO A 33 5.06 -8.95 -20.34
C PRO A 33 4.15 -8.32 -19.29
N LEU A 34 3.17 -7.51 -19.75
CA LEU A 34 2.22 -6.83 -18.88
C LEU A 34 1.48 -7.83 -17.97
N GLU A 35 1.20 -9.03 -18.48
CA GLU A 35 0.57 -10.12 -17.71
C GLU A 35 1.38 -10.49 -16.46
N VAL A 36 2.70 -10.67 -16.58
CA VAL A 36 3.57 -11.04 -15.45
C VAL A 36 3.59 -9.93 -14.40
N THR A 37 3.76 -8.68 -14.85
CA THR A 37 3.83 -7.52 -13.95
C THR A 37 2.49 -7.17 -13.30
N GLY A 38 1.37 -7.40 -14.01
CA GLY A 38 0.03 -7.26 -13.48
C GLY A 38 -0.30 -8.33 -12.44
N ILE A 39 0.04 -9.59 -12.71
CA ILE A 39 -0.11 -10.68 -11.73
C ILE A 39 0.75 -10.41 -10.50
N LEU A 40 2.00 -9.95 -10.67
CA LEU A 40 2.85 -9.55 -9.56
C LEU A 40 2.20 -8.44 -8.72
N GLY A 41 1.68 -7.38 -9.35
CA GLY A 41 0.99 -6.29 -8.66
C GLY A 41 -0.20 -6.77 -7.83
N VAL A 42 -1.01 -7.69 -8.37
CA VAL A 42 -2.15 -8.27 -7.65
C VAL A 42 -1.70 -9.13 -6.47
N ILE A 43 -0.68 -9.98 -6.66
CA ILE A 43 -0.11 -10.79 -5.57
C ILE A 43 0.43 -9.89 -4.45
N MET A 44 1.16 -8.83 -4.81
CA MET A 44 1.70 -7.85 -3.87
C MET A 44 0.58 -7.15 -3.09
N ALA A 45 -0.50 -6.73 -3.75
CA ALA A 45 -1.66 -6.12 -3.10
C ALA A 45 -2.32 -7.07 -2.09
N ILE A 46 -2.54 -8.34 -2.47
CA ILE A 46 -3.11 -9.35 -1.59
C ILE A 46 -2.22 -9.58 -0.36
N ILE A 47 -0.92 -9.74 -0.57
CA ILE A 47 0.06 -9.94 0.51
C ILE A 47 0.08 -8.72 1.43
N SER A 48 0.07 -7.52 0.88
CA SER A 48 0.02 -6.27 1.65
C SER A 48 -1.21 -6.21 2.55
N VAL A 49 -2.41 -6.52 2.03
CA VAL A 49 -3.65 -6.55 2.83
C VAL A 49 -3.59 -7.60 3.94
N ILE A 50 -3.15 -8.82 3.61
CA ILE A 50 -3.03 -9.92 4.59
C ILE A 50 -2.00 -9.57 5.67
N TRP A 51 -0.83 -9.12 5.27
CA TRP A 51 0.25 -8.72 6.17
C TRP A 51 -0.19 -7.57 7.08
N ASN A 52 -0.92 -6.59 6.54
CA ASN A 52 -1.45 -5.48 7.32
C ASN A 52 -2.41 -5.94 8.41
N MET A 53 -3.31 -6.88 8.10
CA MET A 53 -4.19 -7.46 9.11
C MET A 53 -3.42 -8.23 10.19
N ILE A 54 -2.45 -9.05 9.78
CA ILE A 54 -1.62 -9.85 10.70
C ILE A 54 -0.80 -8.92 11.60
N PHE A 55 -0.02 -8.02 11.02
CA PHE A 55 0.88 -7.13 11.76
C PHE A 55 0.12 -6.24 12.74
N ASN A 56 -0.97 -5.59 12.30
CA ASN A 56 -1.78 -4.75 13.18
C ASN A 56 -2.37 -5.55 14.33
N HIS A 57 -2.88 -6.77 14.07
CA HIS A 57 -3.41 -7.62 15.14
C HIS A 57 -2.36 -7.98 16.20
N TYR A 58 -1.16 -8.39 15.78
CA TYR A 58 -0.08 -8.70 16.71
C TYR A 58 0.42 -7.46 17.45
N PHE A 59 0.55 -6.33 16.76
CA PHE A 59 1.05 -5.10 17.37
C PHE A 59 0.07 -4.54 18.40
N GLU A 60 -1.23 -4.52 18.10
CA GLU A 60 -2.27 -4.12 19.06
C GLU A 60 -2.26 -4.99 20.32
N LYS A 61 -2.06 -6.31 20.16
CA LYS A 61 -1.94 -7.24 21.29
C LYS A 61 -0.72 -6.93 22.16
N VAL A 62 0.41 -6.56 21.54
CA VAL A 62 1.62 -6.14 22.25
C VAL A 62 1.39 -4.81 22.96
N GLU A 63 0.83 -3.80 22.28
CA GLU A 63 0.52 -2.51 22.88
C GLU A 63 -0.39 -2.65 24.11
N HIS A 64 -1.45 -3.46 24.00
CA HIS A 64 -2.39 -3.70 25.10
C HIS A 64 -1.72 -4.43 26.26
N LYS A 65 -0.85 -5.41 25.97
CA LYS A 65 -0.13 -6.20 26.99
C LYS A 65 0.88 -5.34 27.76
N TYR A 66 1.58 -4.43 27.08
CA TYR A 66 2.62 -3.60 27.69
C TYR A 66 2.17 -2.17 28.03
N GLN A 67 0.89 -1.83 27.83
CA GLN A 67 0.31 -0.50 28.06
C GLN A 67 1.14 0.62 27.41
N TRP A 68 1.63 0.37 26.19
CA TRP A 68 2.50 1.31 25.49
C TRP A 68 1.75 2.61 25.22
N LYS A 69 2.29 3.73 25.72
CA LYS A 69 1.89 5.05 25.23
C LYS A 69 2.41 5.20 23.80
N ARG A 70 1.54 5.55 22.85
CA ARG A 70 1.87 5.82 21.43
C ARG A 70 2.73 7.08 21.25
N THR A 71 3.93 7.03 21.83
CA THR A 71 5.00 8.01 21.71
C THR A 71 5.66 7.90 20.33
N ILE A 72 6.40 8.93 19.91
CA ILE A 72 7.09 8.97 18.61
C ILE A 72 7.96 7.71 18.38
N PRO A 73 8.76 7.22 19.35
CA PRO A 73 9.56 6.01 19.16
C PRO A 73 8.74 4.76 18.84
N VAL A 74 7.58 4.60 19.48
CA VAL A 74 6.68 3.45 19.24
C VAL A 74 6.09 3.50 17.83
N ARG A 75 5.80 4.71 17.33
CA ARG A 75 5.31 4.89 15.95
C ARG A 75 6.38 4.56 14.90
N ILE A 76 7.63 4.96 15.15
CA ILE A 76 8.76 4.61 14.28
C ILE A 76 8.98 3.11 14.29
N LEU A 77 9.00 2.49 15.48
CA LEU A 77 9.13 1.03 15.61
C LEU A 77 8.02 0.29 14.85
N HIS A 78 6.78 0.77 14.96
CA HIS A 78 5.64 0.23 14.21
C HIS A 78 5.87 0.33 12.70
N ALA A 79 6.17 1.52 12.19
CA ALA A 79 6.34 1.76 10.76
C ALA A 79 7.51 0.94 10.18
N VAL A 80 8.66 0.93 10.86
CA VAL A 80 9.83 0.16 10.44
C VAL A 80 9.57 -1.34 10.53
N GLY A 81 8.91 -1.80 11.59
CA GLY A 81 8.55 -3.22 11.74
C GLY A 81 7.53 -3.69 10.70
N PHE A 82 6.55 -2.84 10.38
CA PHE A 82 5.55 -3.10 9.36
C PHE A 82 6.18 -3.20 7.99
N GLU A 83 6.89 -2.15 7.57
CA GLU A 83 7.49 -2.05 6.25
C GLU A 83 8.59 -3.09 6.09
N GLY A 84 9.50 -3.21 7.06
CA GLY A 84 10.56 -4.21 7.02
C GLY A 84 10.03 -5.64 7.00
N GLY A 85 8.97 -5.93 7.77
CA GLY A 85 8.33 -7.24 7.74
C GLY A 85 7.63 -7.54 6.41
N LEU A 86 6.98 -6.53 5.82
CA LEU A 86 6.35 -6.64 4.51
C LEU A 86 7.40 -6.90 3.43
N MET A 87 8.49 -6.12 3.42
CA MET A 87 9.62 -6.27 2.50
C MET A 87 10.21 -7.68 2.54
N LEU A 88 10.35 -8.28 3.72
CA LEU A 88 10.84 -9.66 3.84
C LEU A 88 9.92 -10.70 3.18
N ALA A 89 8.61 -10.43 3.14
CA ALA A 89 7.64 -11.30 2.48
C ALA A 89 7.55 -11.06 0.96
N THR A 90 7.72 -9.82 0.51
CA THR A 90 7.57 -9.41 -0.90
C THR A 90 8.85 -9.64 -1.71
N ILE A 91 10.04 -9.38 -1.15
CA ILE A 91 11.34 -9.50 -1.84
C ILE A 91 11.52 -10.89 -2.50
N PRO A 92 11.28 -12.03 -1.82
CA PRO A 92 11.46 -13.35 -2.45
C PRO A 92 10.54 -13.56 -3.65
N ILE A 93 9.32 -13.01 -3.60
CA ILE A 93 8.31 -13.13 -4.64
C ILE A 93 8.70 -12.28 -5.85
N ILE A 94 9.11 -11.02 -5.61
CA ILE A 94 9.61 -10.12 -6.64
C ILE A 94 10.84 -10.73 -7.32
N ALA A 95 11.82 -11.19 -6.54
CA ALA A 95 13.04 -11.81 -7.07
C ALA A 95 12.72 -13.04 -7.94
N TYR A 96 11.82 -13.90 -7.48
CA TYR A 96 11.40 -15.10 -8.22
C TYR A 96 10.64 -14.77 -9.51
N MET A 97 9.61 -13.92 -9.44
CA MET A 97 8.75 -13.61 -10.58
C MET A 97 9.46 -12.77 -11.64
N MET A 98 10.28 -11.81 -11.20
CA MET A 98 11.02 -10.92 -12.09
C MET A 98 12.39 -11.49 -12.49
N LYS A 99 12.78 -12.66 -11.97
CA LYS A 99 14.08 -13.30 -12.20
C LYS A 99 15.27 -12.37 -11.96
N MET A 100 15.21 -11.60 -10.87
CA MET A 100 16.24 -10.62 -10.50
C MET A 100 16.97 -11.02 -9.22
N SER A 101 18.09 -10.36 -8.92
CA SER A 101 18.81 -10.61 -7.67
C SER A 101 18.02 -10.09 -6.46
N PHE A 102 18.35 -10.59 -5.25
CA PHE A 102 17.71 -10.11 -4.02
C PHE A 102 17.92 -8.62 -3.78
N ILE A 103 19.08 -8.07 -4.19
CA ILE A 103 19.37 -6.64 -4.04
C ILE A 103 18.52 -5.83 -5.02
N ASP A 104 18.40 -6.27 -6.27
CA ASP A 104 17.55 -5.58 -7.25
C ASP A 104 16.08 -5.63 -6.83
N ALA A 105 15.62 -6.76 -6.29
CA ALA A 105 14.26 -6.90 -5.76
C ALA A 105 14.02 -5.98 -4.56
N LEU A 106 15.00 -5.81 -3.67
CA LEU A 106 14.93 -4.87 -2.55
C LEU A 106 14.86 -3.41 -3.03
N ILE A 107 15.68 -3.03 -4.01
CA ILE A 107 15.66 -1.69 -4.60
C ILE A 107 14.32 -1.43 -5.28
N LEU A 108 13.81 -2.43 -6.01
CA LEU A 108 12.52 -2.36 -6.69
C LEU A 108 11.37 -2.20 -5.69
N ASP A 109 11.33 -3.03 -4.64
CA ASP A 109 10.29 -2.99 -3.62
C ASP A 109 10.27 -1.64 -2.91
N PHE A 110 11.45 -1.15 -2.50
CA PHE A 110 11.58 0.17 -1.90
C PHE A 110 11.15 1.30 -2.85
N GLY A 111 11.53 1.20 -4.13
CA GLY A 111 11.11 2.15 -5.17
C GLY A 111 9.60 2.14 -5.38
N LEU A 112 8.98 0.96 -5.40
CA LEU A 112 7.53 0.80 -5.49
C LEU A 112 6.84 1.40 -4.28
N THR A 113 7.29 1.12 -3.05
CA THR A 113 6.75 1.74 -1.83
C THR A 113 6.78 3.26 -1.93
N MET A 114 7.92 3.85 -2.31
CA MET A 114 8.05 5.30 -2.45
C MET A 114 7.11 5.87 -3.52
N CYS A 115 6.98 5.20 -4.67
CA CYS A 115 6.05 5.58 -5.73
C CYS A 115 4.59 5.47 -5.27
N ILE A 116 4.23 4.42 -4.54
CA ILE A 116 2.89 4.23 -3.97
C ILE A 116 2.60 5.37 -3.00
N LEU A 117 3.53 5.72 -2.09
CA LEU A 117 3.33 6.82 -1.15
C LEU A 117 3.02 8.15 -1.85
N VAL A 118 3.79 8.48 -2.89
CA VAL A 118 3.55 9.69 -3.70
C VAL A 118 2.20 9.61 -4.41
N TYR A 119 1.88 8.46 -5.01
CA TYR A 119 0.60 8.23 -5.65
C TYR A 119 -0.57 8.38 -4.67
N THR A 120 -0.48 7.78 -3.48
CA THR A 120 -1.51 7.87 -2.43
C THR A 120 -1.76 9.32 -2.06
N PHE A 121 -0.70 10.11 -1.86
CA PHE A 121 -0.83 11.52 -1.56
C PHE A 121 -1.55 12.30 -2.66
N ILE A 122 -1.15 12.10 -3.92
CA ILE A 122 -1.77 12.78 -5.08
C ILE A 122 -3.23 12.35 -5.24
N PHE A 123 -3.51 11.05 -5.16
CA PHE A 123 -4.87 10.51 -5.30
C PHE A 123 -5.79 11.08 -4.22
N GLN A 124 -5.31 11.10 -2.98
CA GLN A 124 -6.09 11.61 -1.85
C GLN A 124 -6.37 13.12 -2.00
N TRP A 125 -5.36 13.90 -2.40
CA TRP A 125 -5.56 15.32 -2.67
C TRP A 125 -6.57 15.58 -3.81
N CYS A 126 -6.46 14.83 -4.92
CA CYS A 126 -7.41 14.92 -6.02
C CYS A 126 -8.83 14.52 -5.59
N TYR A 127 -8.97 13.44 -4.82
CA TYR A 127 -10.26 12.96 -4.34
C TYR A 127 -10.92 13.97 -3.39
N ASP A 128 -10.16 14.55 -2.46
CA ASP A 128 -10.64 15.58 -1.55
C ASP A 128 -11.17 16.80 -2.32
N MET A 129 -10.47 17.21 -3.39
CA MET A 129 -10.89 18.32 -4.25
C MET A 129 -12.17 18.01 -5.05
N VAL A 130 -12.34 16.76 -5.50
CA VAL A 130 -13.57 16.30 -6.15
C VAL A 130 -14.72 16.25 -5.14
N GLU A 131 -14.48 15.72 -3.94
CA GLU A 131 -15.50 15.66 -2.89
C GLU A 131 -15.96 17.05 -2.46
N GLU A 132 -15.03 18.01 -2.31
CA GLU A 132 -15.36 19.41 -2.01
C GLU A 132 -16.17 20.09 -3.13
N ARG A 133 -15.90 19.77 -4.40
CA ARG A 133 -16.61 20.34 -5.55
C ARG A 133 -18.02 19.78 -5.73
N PHE A 134 -18.24 18.50 -5.44
CA PHE A 134 -19.53 17.83 -5.66
C PHE A 134 -20.39 17.69 -4.39
N PHE A 135 -19.80 17.82 -3.19
CA PHE A 135 -20.48 17.73 -1.89
C PHE A 135 -20.00 18.80 -0.89
N PRO A 136 -20.18 20.11 -1.18
CA PRO A 136 -19.67 21.20 -0.34
C PRO A 136 -20.28 21.25 1.08
N ASP A 137 -21.48 20.72 1.29
CA ASP A 137 -22.24 20.85 2.55
C ASP A 137 -21.76 19.94 3.70
N VAL A 138 -20.75 19.08 3.50
CA VAL A 138 -20.36 18.07 4.49
C VAL A 138 -19.29 18.57 5.47
N LYS A 139 -18.51 19.60 5.12
CA LYS A 139 -17.47 20.16 6.02
C LYS A 139 -18.03 20.87 7.26
N PHE A 140 -19.32 21.22 7.30
CA PHE A 140 -19.94 21.96 8.42
C PHE A 140 -20.68 21.08 9.45
N ALA A 141 -20.62 19.76 9.34
CA ALA A 141 -21.37 18.83 10.20
C ALA A 141 -20.49 17.80 10.95
N SER A 142 -19.17 17.97 11.00
CA SER A 142 -18.25 17.14 11.80
C SER A 142 -17.65 17.90 12.98
#